data_AF-A0A7V5VZ48-F1
#
_entry.id   AF-A0A7V5VZ48-F1
#
_cell.length_a   1.000
_cell.length_b   1.000
_cell.length_c   1.000
_cell.angle_alpha   90.00
_cell.angle_beta   90.00
_cell.angle_gamma   90.00
#
_symmetry.space_group_name_H-M   'P 1'
#
loop_
_entity.id
_entity.type
_entity.pdbx_description
1 polymer ?
#
loop_
_entity_poly.entity_id
_entity_poly.type
_entity_poly.pdbx_seq_one_letter_code
_entity_poly.pdbx_strand_id
1 'polypeptide(L)'
;MKIAYPASALDHTNPATNNNLIGNYLIKYFQKYGVEVEVFPAYEDYTKIYYRLKKVILQILTGKMHVRHREPKLLKHLSKKIKNNINNSDADLVFVFGTTPIAYLDVNKPIYIITDATFKIISNFHYGFTNLDNRTIKNA
;
A
#
# COMPACT_ATOMS: atom_id res chain seq x y z
N MET A 1 -23.04 -5.68 -5.47
CA MET A 1 -21.63 -5.64 -5.90
C MET A 1 -20.78 -5.76 -4.66
N LYS A 2 -19.76 -6.61 -4.71
CA LYS A 2 -18.81 -6.84 -3.63
C LYS A 2 -17.41 -6.49 -4.07
N ILE A 3 -16.67 -5.76 -3.24
CA ILE A 3 -15.31 -5.34 -3.54
C ILE A 3 -14.33 -5.88 -2.50
N ALA A 4 -13.17 -6.30 -2.97
CA ALA A 4 -12.03 -6.63 -2.13
C ALA A 4 -11.18 -5.37 -1.92
N TYR A 5 -10.90 -5.01 -0.66
CA TYR A 5 -10.06 -3.88 -0.30
C TYR A 5 -8.73 -4.36 0.32
N PRO A 6 -7.59 -4.27 -0.39
CA PRO A 6 -6.27 -4.61 0.14
C PRO A 6 -5.83 -3.60 1.20
N ALA A 7 -5.71 -4.02 2.45
CA ALA A 7 -5.28 -3.18 3.57
C ALA A 7 -3.84 -3.53 3.99
N SER A 8 -2.87 -3.17 3.15
CA SER A 8 -1.45 -3.44 3.41
C SER A 8 -0.91 -2.58 4.56
N ALA A 9 -0.06 -3.13 5.44
CA ALA A 9 0.49 -2.40 6.58
C ALA A 9 1.37 -1.18 6.20
N LEU A 10 1.77 -1.07 4.94
CA LEU A 10 2.46 0.11 4.40
C LEU A 10 1.54 1.11 3.70
N ASP A 11 0.25 0.79 3.60
CA ASP A 11 -0.76 1.70 3.11
C ASP A 11 -1.01 2.79 4.15
N HIS A 12 -0.73 4.04 3.77
CA HIS A 12 -1.03 5.19 4.61
C HIS A 12 -2.54 5.41 4.79
N THR A 13 -3.39 4.73 4.04
CA THR A 13 -4.85 4.81 4.11
C THR A 13 -5.48 3.55 4.68
N ASN A 14 -4.67 2.66 5.25
CA ASN A 14 -5.06 1.34 5.71
C ASN A 14 -6.27 1.39 6.66
N PRO A 15 -7.44 0.89 6.21
CA PRO A 15 -8.66 1.00 6.99
C PRO A 15 -8.68 0.09 8.23
N ALA A 16 -7.88 -0.97 8.25
CA ALA A 16 -7.78 -1.86 9.41
C ALA A 16 -6.99 -1.23 10.58
N THR A 17 -6.22 -0.17 10.33
CA THR A 17 -5.35 0.44 11.35
C THR A 17 -5.76 1.85 11.77
N ASN A 18 -6.49 2.60 10.92
CA ASN A 18 -6.91 3.95 11.26
C ASN A 18 -8.28 4.32 10.65
N ASN A 19 -9.26 4.50 11.53
CA ASN A 19 -10.66 4.81 11.20
C ASN A 19 -10.92 6.20 10.60
N ASN A 20 -9.93 7.10 10.65
CA ASN A 20 -10.08 8.50 10.27
C ASN A 20 -9.47 8.84 8.90
N LEU A 21 -8.94 7.85 8.18
CA LEU A 21 -8.27 8.06 6.90
C LEU A 21 -9.21 7.80 5.71
N ILE A 22 -8.82 8.29 4.54
CA ILE A 22 -9.64 8.25 3.32
C ILE A 22 -10.10 6.83 2.96
N GLY A 23 -9.28 5.80 3.19
CA GLY A 23 -9.68 4.41 2.96
C GLY A 23 -10.94 4.03 3.75
N ASN A 24 -11.02 4.39 5.02
CA ASN A 24 -12.20 4.14 5.84
C ASN A 24 -13.41 5.01 5.45
N TYR A 25 -13.17 6.26 5.07
CA TYR A 25 -14.23 7.12 4.54
C TYR A 25 -14.87 6.49 3.29
N LEU A 26 -14.05 6.02 2.34
CA LEU A 26 -14.49 5.36 1.12
C LEU A 26 -15.29 4.09 1.42
N ILE A 27 -14.77 3.22 2.30
CA ILE A 27 -15.46 1.98 2.68
C ILE A 27 -16.85 2.28 3.28
N LYS A 28 -16.94 3.21 4.23
CA LYS A 28 -18.21 3.61 4.84
C LYS A 28 -19.19 4.15 3.79
N TYR A 29 -18.68 4.93 2.84
CA TYR A 29 -19.50 5.50 1.77
C TYR A 29 -19.99 4.40 0.82
N PHE A 30 -19.13 3.47 0.39
CA PHE A 30 -19.53 2.32 -0.42
C PHE A 30 -20.61 1.47 0.24
N GLN A 31 -20.42 1.14 1.52
CA GLN A 31 -21.41 0.39 2.30
C GLN A 31 -22.75 1.12 2.41
N LYS A 32 -22.73 2.46 2.56
CA LYS A 32 -23.95 3.28 2.57
C LYS A 32 -24.78 3.16 1.29
N TYR A 33 -24.15 2.91 0.14
CA TYR A 33 -24.83 2.74 -1.15
C TYR A 33 -24.97 1.25 -1.57
N GLY A 34 -24.91 0.32 -0.61
CA GLY A 34 -25.19 -1.09 -0.86
C GLY A 34 -24.05 -1.88 -1.51
N VAL A 35 -22.82 -1.35 -1.48
CA VAL A 35 -21.62 -2.09 -1.90
C VAL A 35 -21.08 -2.86 -0.70
N GLU A 36 -20.94 -4.17 -0.83
CA GLU A 36 -20.28 -4.99 0.17
C GLU A 36 -18.77 -4.83 0.06
N VAL A 37 -18.08 -4.68 1.20
CA VAL A 37 -16.63 -4.47 1.23
C VAL A 37 -16.00 -5.54 2.11
N GLU A 38 -15.12 -6.33 1.52
CA GLU A 38 -14.28 -7.29 2.22
C GLU A 38 -12.86 -6.73 2.36
N VAL A 39 -12.41 -6.48 3.59
CA VAL A 39 -11.09 -5.90 3.86
C VAL A 39 -10.07 -7.01 4.08
N PHE A 40 -8.98 -6.99 3.32
CA PHE A 40 -7.89 -7.97 3.39
C PHE A 40 -6.64 -7.34 4.00
N PRO A 41 -6.45 -7.41 5.33
CA PRO A 41 -5.27 -6.84 5.96
C PRO A 41 -4.01 -7.68 5.70
N ALA A 42 -2.94 -7.02 5.26
CA ALA A 42 -1.60 -7.61 5.19
C ALA A 42 -0.69 -6.96 6.22
N TYR A 43 -0.59 -7.57 7.41
CA TYR A 43 0.26 -7.05 8.48
C TYR A 43 1.76 -7.32 8.23
N GLU A 44 2.60 -6.36 8.62
CA GLU A 44 4.05 -6.61 8.69
C GLU A 44 4.36 -7.63 9.80
N ASP A 45 5.35 -8.48 9.55
CA ASP A 45 5.92 -9.40 10.54
C ASP A 45 7.31 -8.93 10.99
N TYR A 46 8.17 -9.84 11.41
CA TYR A 46 9.54 -9.56 11.84
C TYR A 46 10.38 -8.86 10.75
N THR A 47 10.00 -8.96 9.46
CA THR A 47 10.66 -8.23 8.37
C THR A 47 10.61 -6.70 8.56
N LYS A 48 9.66 -6.16 9.32
CA LYS A 48 9.59 -4.72 9.63
C LYS A 48 10.86 -4.19 10.27
N ILE A 49 11.48 -4.99 11.14
CA ILE A 49 12.69 -4.60 11.87
C ILE A 49 13.85 -4.46 10.89
N TYR A 50 14.03 -5.46 10.02
CA TYR A 50 15.03 -5.45 8.97
C TYR A 50 14.90 -4.19 8.08
N TYR A 51 13.70 -3.88 7.58
CA TYR A 51 13.51 -2.73 6.69
C TYR A 51 13.61 -1.37 7.41
N ARG A 52 13.30 -1.32 8.71
CA ARG A 52 13.55 -0.12 9.54
C ARG A 52 15.05 0.12 9.73
N LEU A 53 15.81 -0.92 10.07
CA LEU A 53 17.26 -0.83 10.22
C LEU A 53 17.93 -0.49 8.88
N LYS A 54 17.51 -1.14 7.79
CA LYS A 54 17.97 -0.83 6.43
C LYS A 54 17.74 0.64 6.09
N LYS A 55 16.55 1.18 6.37
CA LYS A 55 16.27 2.61 6.17
C LYS A 55 17.29 3.49 6.89
N VAL A 56 17.51 3.27 8.18
CA VAL A 56 18.42 4.08 9.00
C VAL A 56 19.85 4.00 8.47
N ILE A 57 20.36 2.78 8.21
CA ILE A 57 21.71 2.58 7.68
C ILE A 57 21.88 3.31 6.34
N LEU A 58 20.92 3.20 5.43
CA LEU A 58 20.99 3.87 4.14
C LEU A 58 20.93 5.39 4.26
N GLN A 59 20.10 5.92 5.16
CA GLN A 59 20.03 7.35 5.42
C GLN A 59 21.36 7.88 5.97
N ILE A 60 22.00 7.15 6.89
CA ILE A 60 23.30 7.55 7.45
C ILE A 60 24.41 7.49 6.38
N LEU A 61 24.51 6.39 5.63
CA LEU A 61 25.59 6.19 4.66
C LEU A 61 25.48 7.11 3.43
N THR A 62 24.26 7.47 3.02
CA THR A 62 24.05 8.26 1.80
C THR A 62 23.71 9.71 2.05
N GLY A 63 23.30 10.07 3.28
CA GLY A 63 22.70 11.37 3.58
C GLY A 63 21.36 11.61 2.88
N LYS A 64 20.76 10.59 2.25
CA LYS A 64 19.53 10.68 1.45
C LYS A 64 18.38 9.94 2.10
N MET A 65 17.16 10.41 1.85
CA MET A 65 15.95 9.81 2.37
C MET A 65 15.64 8.48 1.68
N HIS A 66 15.59 7.42 2.48
CA HIS A 66 15.16 6.10 2.05
C HIS A 66 13.72 5.80 2.45
N VAL A 67 12.89 5.42 1.47
CA VAL A 67 11.46 5.17 1.68
C VAL A 67 11.18 3.66 1.69
N ARG A 68 11.04 3.11 2.91
CA ARG A 68 10.74 1.69 3.17
C ARG A 68 9.57 1.15 2.34
N HIS A 69 8.49 1.93 2.17
CA HIS A 69 7.31 1.46 1.47
C HIS A 69 7.50 1.37 -0.06
N ARG A 70 8.71 1.62 -0.56
CA ARG A 70 9.14 1.39 -1.95
C ARG A 70 10.11 0.21 -2.08
N GLU A 71 10.25 -0.62 -1.04
CA GLU A 71 11.09 -1.81 -1.08
C GLU A 71 10.38 -2.98 -1.78
N PRO A 72 10.82 -3.43 -2.97
CA PRO A 72 10.11 -4.44 -3.75
C PRO A 72 9.91 -5.76 -3.01
N LYS A 73 10.92 -6.21 -2.27
CA LYS A 73 10.85 -7.46 -1.49
C LYS A 73 9.81 -7.38 -0.37
N LEU A 74 9.68 -6.22 0.29
CA LEU A 74 8.66 -6.00 1.32
C LEU A 74 7.25 -5.97 0.71
N LEU A 75 7.07 -5.25 -0.40
CA LEU A 75 5.76 -5.15 -1.06
C LEU A 75 5.31 -6.50 -1.64
N LYS A 76 6.21 -7.27 -2.26
CA LYS A 76 5.94 -8.64 -2.72
C LYS A 76 5.53 -9.55 -1.56
N HIS A 77 6.24 -9.45 -0.44
CA HIS A 77 5.93 -10.24 0.76
C HIS A 77 4.53 -9.93 1.30
N LEU A 78 4.17 -8.65 1.43
CA LEU A 78 2.85 -8.24 1.88
C LEU A 78 1.75 -8.65 0.89
N SER A 79 1.98 -8.48 -0.41
CA SER A 79 1.03 -8.88 -1.46
C SER A 79 0.74 -10.38 -1.42
N LYS A 80 1.77 -11.21 -1.17
CA LYS A 80 1.63 -12.67 -1.06
C LYS A 80 0.69 -13.09 0.09
N LYS A 81 0.63 -12.32 1.19
CA LYS A 81 -0.22 -12.63 2.35
C LYS A 81 -1.71 -12.57 2.03
N ILE A 82 -2.11 -11.69 1.11
CA ILE A 82 -3.52 -11.44 0.79
C ILE A 82 -3.93 -12.01 -0.58
N LYS A 83 -2.97 -12.36 -1.45
CA LYS A 83 -3.21 -12.89 -2.80
C LYS A 83 -4.24 -14.02 -2.82
N ASN A 84 -4.02 -15.09 -2.05
CA ASN A 84 -4.88 -16.26 -2.11
C ASN A 84 -6.27 -15.97 -1.54
N ASN A 85 -6.35 -15.18 -0.47
CA ASN A 85 -7.63 -14.81 0.15
C ASN A 85 -8.47 -13.96 -0.82
N ILE A 86 -7.84 -13.00 -1.50
CA ILE A 86 -8.52 -12.19 -2.53
C ILE A 86 -8.96 -13.07 -3.70
N ASN A 87 -8.12 -14.00 -4.18
CA ASN A 87 -8.49 -14.89 -5.27
C ASN A 87 -9.65 -15.83 -4.92
N ASN A 88 -9.73 -16.28 -3.66
CA ASN A 88 -10.78 -17.18 -3.18
C ASN A 88 -12.07 -16.45 -2.74
N SER A 89 -12.02 -15.12 -2.60
CA SER A 89 -13.22 -14.30 -2.33
C SER A 89 -14.15 -14.26 -3.55
N ASP A 90 -15.43 -14.11 -3.27
CA ASP A 90 -16.53 -13.84 -4.22
C ASP A 90 -16.63 -12.36 -4.61
N ALA A 91 -15.67 -11.51 -4.21
CA ALA A 91 -15.62 -10.12 -4.66
C ALA A 91 -15.55 -9.99 -6.19
N ASP A 92 -16.30 -9.05 -6.75
CA ASP A 92 -16.36 -8.77 -8.19
C ASP A 92 -15.06 -8.11 -8.70
N LEU A 93 -14.42 -7.28 -7.87
CA LEU A 93 -13.20 -6.55 -8.19
C LEU A 93 -12.36 -6.23 -6.95
N VAL A 94 -11.11 -5.83 -7.17
CA VAL A 94 -10.24 -5.24 -6.16
C VAL A 94 -10.29 -3.73 -6.29
N PHE A 95 -10.67 -3.05 -5.22
CA PHE A 95 -10.63 -1.58 -5.13
C PHE A 95 -9.51 -1.16 -4.19
N VAL A 96 -8.73 -0.15 -4.57
CA VAL A 96 -7.67 0.39 -3.71
C VAL A 96 -7.51 1.89 -3.88
N PHE A 97 -7.22 2.57 -2.78
CA PHE A 97 -6.71 3.92 -2.78
C PHE A 97 -5.17 3.91 -2.70
N GLY A 98 -4.50 4.45 -3.71
CA GLY A 98 -3.06 4.42 -3.88
C GLY A 98 -2.53 3.11 -4.48
N THR A 99 -1.23 3.10 -4.80
CA THR A 99 -0.59 1.98 -5.52
C THR A 99 0.17 1.01 -4.62
N THR A 100 0.62 1.45 -3.44
CA THR A 100 1.41 0.64 -2.51
C THR A 100 0.77 -0.71 -2.17
N PRO A 101 -0.55 -0.83 -1.91
CA PRO A 101 -1.14 -2.11 -1.53
C PRO A 101 -1.21 -3.13 -2.66
N ILE A 102 -1.15 -2.68 -3.92
CA ILE A 102 -1.32 -3.52 -5.11
C ILE A 102 -0.09 -3.65 -6.01
N ALA A 103 1.02 -2.97 -5.67
CA ALA A 103 2.19 -2.86 -6.55
C ALA A 103 2.75 -4.22 -7.05
N TYR A 104 2.56 -5.29 -6.26
CA TYR A 104 2.91 -6.66 -6.63
C TYR A 104 1.79 -7.65 -6.34
N LEU A 105 0.54 -7.16 -6.27
CA LEU A 105 -0.63 -8.01 -6.06
C LEU A 105 -1.03 -8.64 -7.39
N ASP A 106 -0.80 -9.94 -7.49
CA ASP A 106 -1.09 -10.74 -8.67
C ASP A 106 -2.36 -11.58 -8.41
N VAL A 107 -3.50 -11.10 -8.89
CA VAL A 107 -4.83 -11.67 -8.67
C VAL A 107 -5.60 -11.75 -9.98
N ASN A 108 -6.55 -12.68 -10.06
CA ASN A 108 -7.34 -12.92 -11.28
C ASN A 108 -8.54 -11.96 -11.41
N LYS A 109 -8.73 -11.06 -10.44
CA LYS A 109 -9.83 -10.10 -10.37
C LYS A 109 -9.42 -8.76 -10.97
N PRO A 110 -10.32 -8.03 -11.65
CA PRO A 110 -10.05 -6.66 -12.09
C PRO A 110 -9.60 -5.78 -10.93
N ILE A 111 -8.60 -4.93 -11.15
CA ILE A 111 -8.10 -3.98 -10.13
C ILE A 111 -8.49 -2.57 -10.55
N TYR A 112 -9.22 -1.88 -9.69
CA TYR A 112 -9.56 -0.47 -9.82
C TYR A 112 -8.76 0.36 -8.80
N ILE A 113 -7.97 1.30 -9.31
CA ILE A 113 -7.07 2.13 -8.51
C ILE A 113 -7.54 3.59 -8.59
N ILE A 114 -7.70 4.22 -7.43
CA ILE A 114 -7.78 5.69 -7.33
C ILE A 114 -6.51 6.17 -6.64
N THR A 115 -5.88 7.20 -7.17
CA THR A 115 -4.73 7.85 -6.54
C THR A 115 -4.86 9.37 -6.68
N ASP A 116 -4.36 10.10 -5.69
CA ASP A 116 -4.39 11.56 -5.63
C ASP A 116 -3.31 12.21 -6.52
N ALA A 117 -2.13 11.59 -6.61
CA ALA A 117 -1.01 12.08 -7.40
C ALA A 117 -0.12 10.95 -7.93
N THR A 118 0.67 11.27 -8.97
CA THR A 118 1.76 10.40 -9.43
C THR A 118 3.00 10.59 -8.57
N PHE A 119 3.89 9.59 -8.53
CA PHE A 119 5.15 9.70 -7.77
C PHE A 119 6.00 10.91 -8.21
N LYS A 120 6.00 11.21 -9.50
CA LYS A 120 6.73 12.36 -10.06
C LYS A 120 6.25 13.68 -9.47
N ILE A 121 4.95 13.84 -9.25
CA ILE A 121 4.34 15.07 -8.72
C ILE A 121 4.65 15.22 -7.23
N ILE A 122 4.62 14.13 -6.46
CA ILE A 122 4.88 14.19 -5.01
C ILE A 122 6.37 14.28 -4.67
N SER A 123 7.25 13.94 -5.62
CA SER A 123 8.69 14.07 -5.45
C SER A 123 9.07 15.53 -5.21
N ASN A 124 9.80 15.79 -4.12
CA ASN A 124 10.14 17.13 -3.63
C ASN A 124 8.96 18.03 -3.21
N PHE A 125 7.74 17.51 -3.14
CA PHE A 125 6.57 18.28 -2.68
C PHE A 125 6.39 18.22 -1.16
N HIS A 126 6.60 17.04 -0.56
CA HIS A 126 6.54 16.83 0.89
C HIS A 126 7.90 16.45 1.46
N TYR A 127 8.18 16.82 2.71
CA TYR A 127 9.44 16.47 3.39
C TYR A 127 9.73 14.96 3.34
N GLY A 128 8.70 14.11 3.43
CA GLY A 128 8.84 12.65 3.30
C GLY A 128 9.24 12.13 1.91
N PHE A 129 9.34 13.01 0.92
CA PHE A 129 9.68 12.71 -0.48
C PHE A 129 10.72 13.69 -1.06
N THR A 130 11.44 14.42 -0.21
CA THR A 130 12.60 15.24 -0.61
C THR A 130 13.91 14.49 -0.40
N ASN A 131 14.95 14.87 -1.16
CA ASN A 131 16.30 14.31 -1.06
C ASN A 131 16.33 12.77 -1.10
N LEU A 132 15.55 12.17 -2.00
CA LEU A 132 15.38 10.72 -2.07
C LEU A 132 16.64 10.01 -2.56
N ASP A 133 16.89 8.81 -2.02
CA ASP A 133 17.94 7.94 -2.54
C ASP A 133 17.55 7.33 -3.90
N ASN A 134 18.54 7.01 -4.73
CA ASN A 134 18.33 6.53 -6.11
C ASN A 134 17.54 5.21 -6.17
N ARG A 135 17.58 4.38 -5.13
CA ARG A 135 16.85 3.10 -5.06
C ARG A 135 15.37 3.37 -4.81
N THR A 136 15.05 4.32 -3.93
CA THR A 136 13.67 4.78 -3.74
C THR A 136 13.09 5.28 -5.06
N ILE A 137 13.81 6.13 -5.79
CA ILE A 137 13.37 6.67 -7.08
C ILE A 137 13.20 5.56 -8.12
N LYS A 138 14.14 4.62 -8.19
CA LYS A 138 14.10 3.49 -9.13
C LYS A 138 12.93 2.54 -8.89
N ASN A 139 12.51 2.39 -7.64
CA ASN A 139 11.45 1.46 -7.24
C ASN A 139 10.06 2.13 -7.16
N ALA A 140 9.94 3.39 -7.59
CA ALA A 140 8.75 4.19 -7.41
C ALA A 140 7.66 3.98 -8.46
#